data_AF-A0A1M7PJP2-F1
#
_entry.id   AF-A0A1M7PJP2-F1
#
_cell.length_a   1.000
_cell.length_b   1.000
_cell.length_c   1.000
_cell.angle_alpha   90.00
_cell.angle_beta   90.00
_cell.angle_gamma   90.00
#
_symmetry.space_group_name_H-M   'P 1'
#
loop_
_entity.id
_entity.type
_entity.pdbx_description
1 polymer ?
#
loop_
_entity_poly.entity_id
_entity_poly.type
_entity_poly.pdbx_seq_one_letter_code
_entity_poly.pdbx_strand_id
1 'polypeptide(L)'
;MRAPLFKGLTRPVSFMGLPMAYVATLLIVVVGGFIATLSILYLMISFILGYVTLRLLAAYDARIFDVLIVTIRATPIKKSQLQGRGVTYGP
;
A
#
# COMPACT_ATOMS: atom_id res chain seq x y z
N MET A 1 14.33 -13.00 0.39
CA MET A 1 13.19 -13.91 0.14
C MET A 1 12.98 -14.00 -1.36
N ARG A 2 13.13 -15.19 -1.96
CA ARG A 2 12.85 -15.42 -3.39
C ARG A 2 11.32 -15.40 -3.56
N ALA A 3 10.75 -14.34 -4.10
CA ALA A 3 9.38 -14.41 -4.58
C ALA A 3 9.41 -15.38 -5.79
N PRO A 4 8.74 -16.55 -5.74
CA PRO A 4 8.80 -17.50 -6.83
C PRO A 4 8.18 -16.85 -8.07
N LEU A 5 8.79 -17.07 -9.24
CA LEU A 5 8.35 -16.54 -10.54
C LEU A 5 6.85 -16.86 -10.78
N PHE A 6 6.39 -18.00 -10.29
CA PHE A 6 4.99 -18.42 -10.24
C PHE A 6 4.06 -17.46 -9.49
N LYS A 7 4.53 -16.80 -8.42
CA LYS A 7 3.73 -15.78 -7.74
C LYS A 7 3.41 -14.69 -8.74
N GLY A 8 4.35 -14.22 -9.57
CA GLY A 8 4.10 -13.17 -10.56
C GLY A 8 3.09 -13.55 -11.64
N LEU A 9 3.03 -14.85 -12.00
CA LEU A 9 2.13 -15.39 -13.01
C LEU A 9 0.67 -15.56 -12.52
N THR A 10 0.43 -15.57 -11.21
CA THR A 10 -0.92 -15.71 -10.66
C THR A 10 -1.58 -14.36 -10.40
N ARG A 11 -2.89 -14.28 -10.64
CA ARG A 11 -3.66 -13.10 -10.20
C ARG A 11 -3.73 -13.11 -8.66
N PRO A 12 -3.41 -12.00 -7.98
CA PRO A 12 -3.57 -11.92 -6.54
C PRO A 12 -5.05 -12.06 -6.16
N VAL A 13 -5.33 -12.65 -5.00
CA VAL A 13 -6.68 -12.77 -4.46
C VAL A 13 -7.27 -11.36 -4.31
N SER A 14 -8.41 -11.15 -4.98
CA SER A 14 -9.07 -9.85 -5.04
C SER A 14 -10.51 -9.94 -4.57
N PHE A 15 -10.94 -8.98 -3.77
CA PHE A 15 -12.31 -8.80 -3.33
C PHE A 15 -12.86 -7.49 -3.88
N MET A 16 -14.02 -7.52 -4.53
CA MET A 16 -14.61 -6.37 -5.23
C MET A 16 -13.64 -5.66 -6.21
N GLY A 17 -12.76 -6.45 -6.83
CA GLY A 17 -11.76 -5.95 -7.78
C GLY A 17 -10.51 -5.32 -7.15
N LEU A 18 -10.40 -5.25 -5.83
CA LEU A 18 -9.20 -4.78 -5.13
C LEU A 18 -8.44 -5.96 -4.53
N PRO A 19 -7.09 -5.95 -4.54
CA PRO A 19 -6.28 -6.91 -3.80
C PRO A 19 -6.61 -6.89 -2.30
N MET A 20 -6.49 -8.03 -1.62
CA MET A 20 -6.85 -8.14 -0.19
C MET A 20 -6.15 -7.10 0.70
N ALA A 21 -4.88 -6.80 0.43
CA ALA A 21 -4.12 -5.78 1.16
C ALA A 21 -4.76 -4.38 1.03
N TYR A 22 -5.31 -4.05 -0.13
CA TYR A 22 -5.90 -2.73 -0.40
C TYR A 22 -7.24 -2.62 0.32
N VAL A 23 -8.02 -3.70 0.33
CA VAL A 23 -9.28 -3.76 1.08
C VAL A 23 -9.03 -3.57 2.58
N ALA A 24 -8.01 -4.24 3.13
CA ALA A 24 -7.62 -4.08 4.53
C ALA A 24 -7.22 -2.63 4.84
N THR A 25 -6.40 -2.00 3.98
CA THR A 25 -6.02 -0.59 4.16
C THR A 25 -7.20 0.35 4.06
N LEU A 26 -8.11 0.14 3.10
CA LEU A 26 -9.34 0.92 2.96
C LEU A 26 -10.18 0.83 4.23
N LEU A 27 -10.36 -0.37 4.78
CA LEU A 27 -11.13 -0.59 6.00
C LEU A 27 -10.49 0.12 7.20
N ILE A 28 -9.16 0.01 7.37
CA ILE A 28 -8.43 0.69 8.45
C ILE A 28 -8.60 2.22 8.35
N VAL A 29 -8.46 2.80 7.17
CA VAL A 29 -8.54 4.26 6.98
C VAL A 29 -9.97 4.77 7.16
N VAL A 30 -10.94 4.08 6.56
CA VAL A 30 -12.36 4.49 6.59
C VAL A 30 -12.95 4.28 7.98
N VAL A 31 -12.83 3.07 8.53
CA VAL A 31 -13.40 2.75 9.85
C VAL A 31 -12.60 3.43 10.96
N GLY A 32 -11.27 3.40 10.90
CA GLY A 32 -10.42 4.06 11.90
C GLY A 32 -10.64 5.57 11.94
N GLY A 33 -10.69 6.22 10.78
CA GLY A 33 -10.98 7.66 10.71
C GLY A 33 -12.43 8.01 11.10
N PHE A 34 -13.38 7.12 10.80
CA PHE A 34 -14.76 7.27 11.26
C PHE A 34 -14.86 7.18 12.78
N ILE A 35 -14.18 6.22 13.42
CA ILE A 35 -14.17 6.11 14.89
C ILE A 35 -13.58 7.38 15.52
N ALA A 36 -12.55 7.97 14.90
CA ALA A 36 -11.94 9.19 15.41
C ALA A 36 -12.83 10.45 15.26
N THR A 37 -13.62 10.53 14.19
CA THR A 37 -14.40 11.73 13.86
C THR A 37 -15.89 11.61 14.19
N LEU A 38 -16.41 10.38 14.30
CA LEU A 38 -17.82 10.02 14.43
C LEU A 38 -18.74 10.64 13.35
N SER A 39 -18.17 11.08 12.23
CA SER A 39 -18.88 11.79 11.16
C SER A 39 -19.27 10.85 10.02
N ILE A 40 -20.57 10.79 9.74
CA ILE A 40 -21.12 10.02 8.62
C ILE A 40 -20.63 10.58 7.27
N LEU A 41 -20.45 11.90 7.17
CA LEU A 41 -19.90 12.53 5.96
C LEU A 41 -18.46 12.08 5.70
N TYR A 42 -17.63 12.02 6.75
CA TYR A 42 -16.28 11.48 6.64
C TYR A 42 -16.32 10.04 6.14
N LEU A 43 -17.17 9.19 6.70
CA LEU A 43 -17.30 7.78 6.30
C LEU A 43 -17.61 7.63 4.81
N MET A 44 -18.60 8.36 4.32
CA MET A 44 -19.03 8.30 2.92
C MET A 44 -17.95 8.81 1.96
N ILE A 45 -17.38 9.98 2.24
CA ILE A 45 -16.39 10.62 1.37
C ILE A 45 -15.10 9.80 1.34
N SER A 46 -14.61 9.37 2.51
CA SER A 46 -13.38 8.57 2.61
C SER A 46 -13.54 7.20 1.97
N PHE A 47 -14.71 6.56 2.07
CA PHE A 47 -14.98 5.30 1.40
C PHE A 47 -14.94 5.42 -0.12
N ILE A 48 -15.64 6.41 -0.68
CA ILE A 48 -15.71 6.63 -2.13
C ILE A 48 -14.34 7.01 -2.67
N LEU A 49 -13.69 8.03 -2.10
CA LEU A 49 -12.38 8.48 -2.55
C LEU A 49 -11.32 7.39 -2.36
N GLY A 50 -11.32 6.71 -1.22
CA GLY A 50 -10.40 5.62 -0.93
C GLY A 50 -10.55 4.47 -1.91
N TYR A 51 -11.79 4.05 -2.20
CA TYR A 51 -12.05 2.98 -3.15
C TYR A 51 -11.59 3.35 -4.56
N VAL A 52 -11.96 4.52 -5.07
CA VAL A 52 -11.58 4.98 -6.41
C VAL A 52 -10.06 5.07 -6.54
N THR A 53 -9.39 5.67 -5.55
CA THR A 53 -7.92 5.83 -5.57
C THR A 53 -7.23 4.47 -5.59
N LEU A 54 -7.64 3.54 -4.72
CA LEU A 54 -7.07 2.19 -4.68
C LEU A 54 -7.42 1.37 -5.92
N ARG A 55 -8.58 1.61 -6.53
CA ARG A 55 -8.97 0.96 -7.78
C ARG A 55 -8.10 1.41 -8.96
N LEU A 56 -7.81 2.71 -9.06
CA LEU A 56 -6.87 3.25 -10.06
C LEU A 56 -5.46 2.69 -9.83
N LEU A 57 -5.02 2.63 -8.57
CA LEU A 57 -3.72 2.08 -8.22
C LEU A 57 -3.60 0.59 -8.58
N ALA A 58 -4.65 -0.19 -8.29
CA ALA A 58 -4.71 -1.61 -8.63
C ALA A 58 -4.79 -1.87 -10.15
N ALA A 59 -5.32 -0.91 -10.92
CA ALA A 59 -5.31 -0.98 -12.39
C ALA A 59 -3.91 -0.79 -12.97
N TYR A 60 -3.04 -0.03 -12.28
CA TYR A 60 -1.63 0.11 -12.64
C TYR A 60 -0.83 -1.14 -12.25
N ASP A 61 -0.84 -1.51 -10.97
CA ASP A 61 -0.26 -2.76 -10.48
C ASP A 61 -0.92 -3.21 -9.17
N ALA A 62 -1.54 -4.38 -9.20
CA ALA A 62 -2.24 -5.00 -8.07
C ALA A 62 -1.32 -5.40 -6.89
N ARG A 63 0.01 -5.32 -7.05
CA ARG A 63 1.00 -5.82 -6.07
C ARG A 63 1.88 -4.73 -5.47
N ILE A 64 1.61 -3.46 -5.78
CA ILE A 64 2.42 -2.32 -5.31
C ILE A 64 2.69 -2.39 -3.81
N PHE A 65 1.71 -2.74 -2.97
CA PHE A 65 1.92 -2.82 -1.53
C PHE A 65 2.90 -3.93 -1.11
N ASP A 66 2.85 -5.10 -1.75
CA ASP A 66 3.79 -6.21 -1.48
C ASP A 66 5.21 -5.79 -1.86
N VAL A 67 5.36 -5.15 -3.03
CA VAL A 67 6.64 -4.61 -3.50
C VAL A 67 7.17 -3.55 -2.54
N LEU A 68 6.35 -2.57 -2.14
CA LEU A 68 6.76 -1.52 -1.19
C LEU A 68 7.19 -2.10 0.15
N ILE A 69 6.43 -3.02 0.72
CA ILE A 69 6.75 -3.64 2.02
C ILE A 69 8.04 -4.45 1.91
N VAL A 70 8.21 -5.22 0.83
CA VAL A 70 9.44 -5.99 0.60
C VAL A 70 10.64 -5.07 0.43
N THR A 71 10.51 -4.00 -0.36
CA THR A 71 11.60 -3.02 -0.57
C THR A 71 11.99 -2.34 0.72
N ILE A 72 11.02 -1.88 1.53
CA ILE A 72 11.30 -1.25 2.84
C ILE A 72 12.01 -2.22 3.78
N ARG A 73 11.63 -3.50 3.78
CA ARG A 73 12.27 -4.53 4.61
C ARG A 73 13.66 -4.94 4.10
N ALA A 74 13.83 -5.05 2.78
CA ALA A 74 15.09 -5.46 2.16
C ALA A 74 16.12 -4.33 2.14
N THR A 75 15.66 -3.08 2.05
CA THR A 75 16.50 -1.89 2.05
C THR A 75 15.95 -0.87 3.05
N PRO A 76 16.24 -1.05 4.35
CA PRO A 76 15.81 -0.11 5.38
C PRO A 76 16.39 1.28 5.11
N ILE A 77 15.54 2.30 5.09
CA ILE A 77 15.96 3.68 4.86
C ILE A 77 16.77 4.16 6.08
N LYS A 78 18.08 4.34 5.91
CA LYS A 78 18.95 4.91 6.95
C LYS A 78 18.70 6.41 7.12
N LYS A 79 18.78 6.92 8.35
CA LYS A 79 18.60 8.36 8.65
C LYS A 79 19.54 9.27 7.82
N SER A 80 20.73 8.80 7.48
CA SER A 80 21.67 9.52 6.61
C SER A 80 21.11 9.73 5.19
N GLN A 81 20.43 8.73 4.63
CA GLN A 81 19.83 8.82 3.31
C GLN A 81 18.63 9.78 3.28
N LEU A 82 17.86 9.87 4.37
CA LEU A 82 16.79 10.85 4.54
C LEU A 82 17.30 12.29 4.67
N GLN A 83 18.51 12.48 5.21
CA GLN A 83 19.14 13.80 5.38
C GLN A 83 19.83 14.31 4.10
N GLY A 84 19.67 13.62 2.97
CA GLY A 84 20.36 13.97 1.71
C GLY A 84 21.87 13.78 1.79
N ARG A 85 22.40 13.19 2.87
CA ARG A 85 23.78 12.75 2.95
C ARG A 85 23.87 11.48 2.12
N GLY A 86 24.32 11.66 0.88
CA GLY A 86 24.39 10.61 -0.13
C GLY A 86 25.04 9.33 0.40
N VAL A 87 24.74 8.21 -0.26
CA VAL A 87 25.49 6.98 -0.08
C VAL A 87 26.94 7.25 -0.47
N THR A 88 27.79 7.51 0.52
CA THR A 88 29.23 7.46 0.34
C THR A 88 29.57 5.99 0.12
N TYR A 89 29.62 5.57 -1.14
CA TYR A 89 30.33 4.37 -1.52
C TYR A 89 31.82 4.70 -1.32
N GLY A 90 32.32 4.49 -0.09
CA GLY A 90 33.75 4.53 0.18
C GLY A 90 34.48 3.44 -0.64
N PRO A 91 35.79 3.61 -0.87
CA PRO A 91 36.58 2.72 -1.74
C PRO A 91 36.47 1.24 -1.36
#